data_AF-A0A2J6WVH7-F1
#
_entry.id   AF-A0A2J6WVH7-F1
#
_cell.length_a   1.000
_cell.length_b   1.000
_cell.length_c   1.000
_cell.angle_alpha   90.00
_cell.angle_beta   90.00
_cell.angle_gamma   90.00
#
_symmetry.space_group_name_H-M   'P 1'
#
loop_
_entity.id
_entity.type
_entity.pdbx_description
1 polymer ?
#
loop_
_entity_poly.entity_id
_entity_poly.type
_entity_poly.pdbx_seq_one_letter_code
_entity_poly.pdbx_strand_id
1 'polypeptide(L)'
;MKRLVVFISVFIILISFLAFSSGQNEVTYPSITIHFLNGTNSTITDSIWKQLVFPILFSKTISKYNWSNDPQAKYVFFTYDLAGLNPFGVQFVFALEKYTNVSFYSVTQALLYVRNLPSTHPGYTNGELLDMGVLPGFPNSPIKSQQVPFYLSLPFIVLIILIASVFIMYYVFNKI
;
A
#
# COMPACT_ATOMS: atom_id res chain seq x y z
N MET A 1 -44.19 -4.67 -21.54
CA MET A 1 -43.10 -3.86 -22.13
C MET A 1 -42.27 -3.09 -21.10
N LYS A 2 -42.86 -2.26 -20.22
CA LYS A 2 -42.10 -1.46 -19.22
C LYS A 2 -41.15 -2.27 -18.32
N ARG A 3 -41.54 -3.48 -17.88
CA ARG A 3 -40.70 -4.36 -17.04
C ARG A 3 -39.50 -4.97 -17.78
N LEU A 4 -39.61 -5.19 -19.08
CA LEU A 4 -38.52 -5.74 -19.91
C LEU A 4 -37.44 -4.68 -20.14
N VAL A 5 -37.85 -3.42 -20.36
CA VAL A 5 -36.94 -2.27 -20.52
C VAL A 5 -36.14 -2.05 -19.24
N VAL A 6 -36.78 -2.13 -18.06
CA VAL A 6 -36.09 -1.99 -16.76
C VAL A 6 -35.04 -3.08 -16.56
N PHE A 7 -35.35 -4.33 -16.87
CA PHE A 7 -34.39 -5.44 -16.77
C PHE A 7 -33.19 -5.26 -17.69
N ILE A 8 -33.41 -4.82 -18.94
CA ILE A 8 -32.33 -4.55 -19.91
C ILE A 8 -31.45 -3.39 -19.43
N SER A 9 -32.04 -2.31 -18.91
CA SER A 9 -31.26 -1.18 -18.39
C SER A 9 -30.44 -1.53 -17.14
N VAL A 10 -30.95 -2.37 -16.24
CA VAL A 10 -30.18 -2.85 -15.07
C VAL A 10 -29.02 -3.76 -15.50
N PHE A 11 -29.23 -4.58 -16.54
CA PHE A 11 -28.19 -5.46 -17.07
C PHE A 11 -27.06 -4.70 -17.78
N ILE A 12 -27.38 -3.63 -18.52
CA ILE A 12 -26.39 -2.77 -19.19
C ILE A 12 -25.56 -1.99 -18.17
N ILE A 13 -26.18 -1.53 -17.06
CA ILE A 13 -25.45 -0.88 -15.96
C ILE A 13 -24.50 -1.87 -15.28
N LEU A 14 -24.92 -3.13 -15.05
CA LEU A 14 -24.06 -4.15 -14.44
C LEU A 14 -22.85 -4.52 -15.32
N ILE A 15 -23.02 -4.61 -16.64
CA ILE A 15 -21.90 -4.89 -17.58
C ILE A 15 -20.90 -3.73 -17.59
N SER A 16 -21.38 -2.49 -17.42
CA SER A 16 -20.52 -1.30 -17.36
C SER A 16 -19.61 -1.28 -16.12
N PHE A 17 -20.02 -1.93 -15.02
CA PHE A 17 -19.17 -2.10 -13.83
C PHE A 17 -18.10 -3.18 -13.98
N LEU A 18 -18.27 -4.14 -14.90
CA LEU A 18 -17.27 -5.17 -15.20
C LEU A 18 -16.25 -4.71 -16.26
N ALA A 19 -16.57 -3.67 -17.03
CA ALA A 19 -15.72 -3.15 -18.10
C ALA A 19 -14.65 -2.14 -17.64
N PHE A 20 -14.60 -1.79 -16.35
CA PHE A 20 -13.50 -1.01 -15.76
C PHE A 20 -12.28 -1.89 -15.45
N SER A 21 -11.84 -2.67 -16.43
CA SER A 21 -10.47 -3.17 -16.49
C SER A 21 -9.71 -2.18 -17.36
N SER A 22 -9.21 -1.11 -16.72
CA SER A 22 -8.26 -0.22 -17.37
C SER A 22 -7.08 -1.06 -17.83
N GLY A 23 -6.84 -1.12 -19.14
CA GLY A 23 -5.66 -1.74 -19.73
C GLY A 23 -4.40 -1.08 -19.19
N GLN A 24 -3.92 -1.56 -18.04
CA GLN A 24 -2.52 -1.42 -17.68
C GLN A 24 -1.78 -2.38 -18.61
N ASN A 25 -0.84 -1.84 -19.41
CA ASN A 25 0.14 -2.66 -20.11
C ASN A 25 0.64 -3.72 -19.14
N GLU A 26 0.49 -5.00 -19.52
CA GLU A 26 0.82 -6.09 -18.63
C GLU A 26 2.31 -6.02 -18.30
N VAL A 27 2.62 -5.63 -17.06
CA VAL A 27 4.00 -5.56 -16.58
C VAL A 27 4.47 -6.98 -16.33
N THR A 28 5.61 -7.35 -16.92
CA THR A 28 6.32 -8.58 -16.61
C THR A 28 7.40 -8.28 -15.58
N TYR A 29 7.30 -8.90 -14.41
CA TYR A 29 8.27 -8.76 -13.33
C TYR A 29 9.41 -9.77 -13.49
N PRO A 30 10.66 -9.38 -13.16
CA PRO A 30 11.79 -10.29 -13.25
C PRO A 30 11.67 -11.45 -12.25
N SER A 31 12.14 -12.62 -12.67
CA SER A 31 12.23 -13.79 -11.81
C SER A 31 13.42 -13.68 -10.87
N ILE A 32 13.20 -13.89 -9.57
CA ILE A 32 14.25 -13.81 -8.54
C ILE A 32 14.40 -15.16 -7.85
N THR A 33 15.60 -15.73 -7.91
CA THR A 33 15.93 -16.95 -7.16
C THR A 33 16.35 -16.58 -5.74
N ILE A 34 15.72 -17.21 -4.75
CA ILE A 34 16.04 -17.12 -3.34
C ILE A 34 16.78 -18.38 -2.94
N HIS A 35 17.89 -18.20 -2.25
CA HIS A 35 18.64 -19.27 -1.60
C HIS A 35 18.33 -19.24 -0.11
N PHE A 36 17.47 -20.14 0.35
CA PHE A 36 17.08 -20.19 1.75
C PHE A 36 18.22 -20.72 2.63
N LEU A 37 18.25 -20.30 3.89
CA LEU A 37 19.29 -20.70 4.85
C LEU A 37 19.29 -22.21 5.16
N ASN A 38 18.19 -22.91 4.89
CA ASN A 38 18.09 -24.37 5.01
C ASN A 38 18.67 -25.13 3.79
N GLY A 39 19.21 -24.42 2.80
CA GLY A 39 19.80 -24.98 1.57
C GLY A 39 18.80 -25.28 0.45
N THR A 40 17.51 -24.98 0.63
CA THR A 40 16.53 -25.07 -0.48
C THR A 40 16.54 -23.80 -1.31
N ASN A 41 16.15 -23.93 -2.59
CA ASN A 41 16.02 -22.79 -3.49
C ASN A 41 14.56 -22.66 -3.95
N SER A 42 14.08 -21.44 -4.10
CA SER A 42 12.81 -21.16 -4.77
C SER A 42 12.96 -19.94 -5.67
N THR A 43 12.13 -19.84 -6.69
CA THR A 43 12.15 -18.71 -7.62
C THR A 43 10.84 -17.97 -7.51
N ILE A 44 10.89 -16.70 -7.14
CA ILE A 44 9.76 -15.77 -7.25
C ILE A 44 9.61 -15.41 -8.73
N THR A 45 8.63 -16.00 -9.40
CA THR A 45 8.27 -15.70 -10.80
C THR A 45 7.32 -14.50 -10.88
N ASP A 46 7.09 -13.99 -12.09
CA ASP A 46 6.06 -12.99 -12.39
C ASP A 46 4.69 -13.33 -11.78
N SER A 47 4.27 -14.59 -11.87
CA SER A 47 3.01 -15.06 -11.28
C SER A 47 2.99 -14.95 -9.75
N ILE A 48 4.09 -15.28 -9.07
CA ILE A 48 4.19 -15.18 -7.61
C ILE A 48 4.20 -13.71 -7.18
N TRP A 49 4.86 -12.83 -7.92
CA TRP A 49 4.77 -11.38 -7.69
C TRP A 49 3.32 -10.90 -7.76
N LYS A 50 2.61 -11.22 -8.85
CA LYS A 50 1.24 -10.77 -9.11
C LYS A 50 0.21 -11.39 -8.15
N GLN A 51 0.33 -12.67 -7.82
CA GLN A 51 -0.70 -13.42 -7.09
C GLN A 51 -0.45 -13.51 -5.58
N LEU A 52 0.79 -13.30 -5.13
CA LEU A 52 1.14 -13.44 -3.72
C LEU A 52 1.73 -12.16 -3.14
N VAL A 53 2.83 -11.65 -3.71
CA VAL A 53 3.59 -10.58 -3.08
C VAL A 53 2.86 -9.23 -3.14
N PHE A 54 2.42 -8.81 -4.33
CA PHE A 54 1.70 -7.54 -4.49
C PHE A 54 0.36 -7.53 -3.73
N PRO A 55 -0.48 -8.58 -3.77
CA PRO A 55 -1.70 -8.62 -2.96
C PRO A 55 -1.43 -8.46 -1.46
N ILE A 56 -0.36 -9.04 -0.93
CA ILE A 56 0.04 -8.86 0.47
C ILE A 56 0.51 -7.42 0.72
N LEU A 57 1.35 -6.85 -0.15
CA LEU A 57 1.77 -5.44 -0.06
C LEU A 57 0.58 -4.47 -0.05
N PHE A 58 -0.42 -4.74 -0.88
CA PHE A 58 -1.61 -3.89 -1.03
C PHE A 58 -2.58 -4.00 0.15
N SER A 59 -2.40 -4.99 1.02
CA SER A 59 -3.19 -5.12 2.24
C SER A 59 -2.92 -3.95 3.19
N LYS A 60 -3.94 -3.57 3.96
CA LYS A 60 -3.82 -2.55 5.02
C LYS A 60 -2.93 -2.97 6.19
N THR A 61 -2.65 -4.26 6.31
CA THR A 61 -1.68 -4.80 7.27
C THR A 61 -0.27 -4.38 6.91
N ILE A 62 0.04 -4.37 5.60
CA ILE A 62 1.35 -3.94 5.13
C ILE A 62 1.33 -2.44 4.91
N SER A 63 0.47 -1.82 4.11
CA SER A 63 0.55 -0.37 3.85
C SER A 63 -0.77 0.36 4.09
N LYS A 64 -0.70 1.51 4.76
CA LYS A 64 -1.87 2.41 4.89
C LYS A 64 -2.22 3.10 3.57
N TYR A 65 -1.23 3.42 2.74
CA TYR A 65 -1.43 3.98 1.41
C TYR A 65 -2.03 2.94 0.46
N ASN A 66 -2.90 3.40 -0.46
CA ASN A 66 -3.57 2.53 -1.42
C ASN A 66 -2.71 2.27 -2.68
N TRP A 67 -1.75 1.34 -2.56
CA TRP A 67 -0.86 0.99 -3.66
C TRP A 67 -1.54 0.27 -4.82
N SER A 68 -2.67 -0.43 -4.63
CA SER A 68 -3.33 -1.16 -5.72
C SER A 68 -3.79 -0.24 -6.86
N ASN A 69 -4.04 1.03 -6.55
CA ASN A 69 -4.50 2.03 -7.51
C ASN A 69 -3.37 2.96 -7.96
N ASP A 70 -2.13 2.76 -7.47
CA ASP A 70 -0.99 3.62 -7.82
C ASP A 70 -0.25 3.05 -9.04
N PRO A 71 -0.10 3.83 -10.14
CA PRO A 71 0.62 3.38 -11.33
C PRO A 71 2.12 3.12 -11.08
N GLN A 72 2.68 3.60 -9.96
CA GLN A 72 4.05 3.38 -9.53
C GLN A 72 4.22 2.18 -8.57
N ALA A 73 3.15 1.45 -8.24
CA ALA A 73 3.24 0.27 -7.38
C ALA A 73 4.26 -0.76 -7.89
N LYS A 74 4.39 -0.89 -9.22
CA LYS A 74 5.41 -1.72 -9.88
C LYS A 74 6.85 -1.39 -9.49
N TYR A 75 7.13 -0.18 -8.99
CA TYR A 75 8.47 0.24 -8.58
C TYR A 75 8.71 0.08 -7.08
N VAL A 76 7.77 -0.46 -6.30
CA VAL A 76 7.97 -0.61 -4.86
C VAL A 76 9.16 -1.54 -4.57
N PHE A 77 9.24 -2.66 -5.28
CA PHE A 77 10.34 -3.63 -5.15
C PHE A 77 11.43 -3.51 -6.23
N PHE A 78 11.10 -2.87 -7.36
CA PHE A 78 11.94 -2.91 -8.56
C PHE A 78 12.52 -1.53 -8.91
N THR A 79 13.60 -1.55 -9.68
CA THR A 79 14.18 -0.36 -10.33
C THR A 79 13.23 0.22 -11.38
N TYR A 80 13.44 1.47 -11.80
CA TYR A 80 12.54 2.14 -12.77
C TYR A 80 12.51 1.47 -14.16
N ASP A 81 13.60 0.79 -14.53
CA ASP A 81 13.72 -0.01 -15.76
C ASP A 81 13.12 -1.43 -15.63
N LEU A 82 12.69 -1.81 -14.42
CA LEU A 82 12.16 -3.15 -14.09
C LEU A 82 13.14 -4.30 -14.39
N ALA A 83 14.44 -4.01 -14.51
CA ALA A 83 15.47 -5.00 -14.79
C ALA A 83 15.96 -5.73 -13.52
N GLY A 84 15.69 -5.17 -12.34
CA GLY A 84 16.16 -5.74 -11.07
C GLY A 84 15.46 -5.16 -9.85
N LEU A 85 15.93 -5.59 -8.68
CA LEU A 85 15.42 -5.15 -7.40
C LEU A 85 16.03 -3.81 -7.01
N ASN A 86 15.21 -2.92 -6.45
CA ASN A 86 15.70 -1.74 -5.76
C ASN A 86 16.15 -2.11 -4.32
N PRO A 87 16.72 -1.18 -3.54
CA PRO A 87 17.16 -1.46 -2.18
C PRO A 87 16.09 -2.07 -1.26
N PHE A 88 14.83 -1.64 -1.37
CA PHE A 88 13.72 -2.23 -0.60
C PHE A 88 13.42 -3.66 -1.05
N GLY A 89 13.40 -3.91 -2.36
CA GLY A 89 13.27 -5.25 -2.93
C GLY A 89 14.37 -6.21 -2.48
N VAL A 90 15.61 -5.73 -2.43
CA VAL A 90 16.76 -6.50 -1.93
C VAL A 90 16.59 -6.85 -0.45
N GLN A 91 16.22 -5.89 0.40
CA GLN A 91 15.93 -6.16 1.82
C GLN A 91 14.82 -7.19 1.99
N PHE A 92 13.77 -7.11 1.16
CA PHE A 92 12.67 -8.08 1.17
C PHE A 92 13.12 -9.50 0.81
N VAL A 93 13.93 -9.65 -0.24
CA VAL A 93 14.44 -10.97 -0.63
C VAL A 93 15.37 -11.54 0.44
N PHE A 94 16.27 -10.73 1.02
CA PHE A 94 17.10 -11.17 2.15
C PHE A 94 16.27 -11.56 3.39
N ALA A 95 15.17 -10.87 3.64
CA ALA A 95 14.27 -11.24 4.74
C ALA A 95 13.59 -12.60 4.48
N LEU A 96 13.28 -12.91 3.21
CA LEU A 96 12.70 -14.19 2.82
C LEU A 96 13.67 -15.38 2.98
N GLU A 97 14.98 -15.18 2.81
CA GLU A 97 15.99 -16.24 2.95
C GLU A 97 15.95 -16.93 4.32
N LYS A 98 15.46 -16.24 5.36
CA LYS A 98 15.31 -16.77 6.73
C LYS A 98 14.22 -17.85 6.86
N TYR A 99 13.37 -18.02 5.85
CA TYR A 99 12.29 -19.00 5.83
C TYR A 99 12.68 -20.23 4.99
N THR A 100 11.74 -21.14 4.77
CA THR A 100 12.00 -22.41 4.06
C THR A 100 11.28 -22.49 2.71
N ASN A 101 10.30 -21.61 2.47
CA ASN A 101 9.54 -21.52 1.23
C ASN A 101 8.96 -20.13 1.02
N VAL A 102 8.52 -19.84 -0.21
CA VAL A 102 7.72 -18.65 -0.54
C VAL A 102 6.24 -19.00 -0.33
N SER A 103 5.62 -18.41 0.69
CA SER A 103 4.23 -18.63 1.05
C SER A 103 3.61 -17.34 1.59
N PHE A 104 2.29 -17.32 1.77
CA PHE A 104 1.60 -16.17 2.36
C PHE A 104 2.21 -15.77 3.71
N TYR A 105 2.52 -16.76 4.56
CA TYR A 105 3.13 -16.53 5.86
C TYR A 105 4.52 -15.91 5.73
N SER A 106 5.44 -16.53 4.99
CA SER A 106 6.83 -16.06 4.88
C SER A 106 6.91 -14.69 4.20
N VAL A 107 6.12 -14.44 3.15
CA VAL A 107 6.04 -13.13 2.49
C VAL A 107 5.51 -12.05 3.43
N THR A 108 4.43 -12.35 4.17
CA THR A 108 3.87 -11.38 5.14
C THR A 108 4.87 -11.04 6.22
N GLN A 109 5.52 -12.05 6.81
CA GLN A 109 6.50 -11.82 7.88
C GLN A 109 7.76 -11.11 7.38
N ALA A 110 8.25 -11.45 6.19
CA ALA A 110 9.36 -10.75 5.56
C ALA A 110 9.03 -9.26 5.32
N LEU A 111 7.83 -8.94 4.81
CA LEU A 111 7.40 -7.56 4.63
C LEU A 111 7.26 -6.82 5.95
N LEU A 112 6.64 -7.43 6.97
CA LEU A 112 6.54 -6.82 8.30
C LEU A 112 7.91 -6.54 8.91
N TYR A 113 8.87 -7.44 8.72
CA TYR A 113 10.24 -7.23 9.15
C TYR A 113 10.90 -6.05 8.42
N VAL A 114 10.84 -6.03 7.09
CA VAL A 114 11.50 -5.01 6.26
C VAL A 114 10.88 -3.63 6.45
N ARG A 115 9.58 -3.55 6.72
CA ARG A 115 8.89 -2.29 7.06
C ARG A 115 9.52 -1.57 8.24
N ASN A 116 10.04 -2.30 9.22
CA ASN A 116 10.66 -1.74 10.41
C ASN A 116 12.14 -1.38 10.21
N LEU A 117 12.72 -1.73 9.05
CA LEU A 117 14.10 -1.37 8.73
C LEU A 117 14.21 0.10 8.29
N PRO A 118 15.35 0.74 8.53
CA PRO A 118 15.66 2.04 7.96
C PRO A 118 15.54 2.02 6.44
N SER A 119 14.97 3.10 5.90
CA SER A 119 14.84 3.28 4.45
C SER A 119 16.05 4.00 3.85
N THR A 120 16.04 4.14 2.53
CA THR A 120 17.01 5.01 1.82
C THR A 120 16.75 6.50 2.03
N HIS A 121 15.59 6.89 2.57
CA HIS A 121 15.35 8.26 3.02
C HIS A 121 15.82 8.43 4.47
N PRO A 122 16.72 9.38 4.74
CA PRO A 122 17.17 9.66 6.09
C PRO A 122 16.00 9.98 7.03
N GLY A 123 15.98 9.35 8.21
CA GLY A 123 15.00 9.63 9.26
C GLY A 123 13.68 8.88 9.13
N TYR A 124 13.51 8.02 8.12
CA TYR A 124 12.29 7.23 7.92
C TYR A 124 12.57 5.74 7.82
N THR A 125 11.67 4.94 8.37
CA THR A 125 11.56 3.51 8.11
C THR A 125 10.91 3.27 6.75
N ASN A 126 11.11 2.07 6.19
CA ASN A 126 10.43 1.68 4.95
C ASN A 126 8.91 1.72 5.10
N GLY A 127 8.40 1.34 6.27
CA GLY A 127 6.98 1.29 6.54
C GLY A 127 6.31 2.67 6.52
N GLU A 128 6.97 3.67 7.10
CA GLU A 128 6.52 5.06 7.07
C GLU A 128 6.46 5.61 5.65
N LEU A 129 7.49 5.32 4.84
CA LEU A 129 7.48 5.72 3.42
C LEU A 129 6.35 5.05 2.64
N LEU A 130 6.15 3.75 2.83
CA LEU A 130 5.04 3.02 2.20
C LEU A 130 3.69 3.61 2.59
N ASP A 131 3.49 3.96 3.86
CA ASP A 131 2.25 4.56 4.35
C ASP A 131 2.02 5.98 3.80
N MET A 132 3.10 6.68 3.44
CA MET A 132 3.08 7.99 2.79
C MET A 132 3.00 7.92 1.24
N GLY A 133 2.93 6.72 0.67
CA GLY A 133 2.94 6.54 -0.80
C GLY A 133 4.28 6.86 -1.46
N VAL A 134 5.37 6.81 -0.69
CA VAL A 134 6.75 7.02 -1.14
C VAL A 134 7.38 5.67 -1.47
N LEU A 135 8.15 5.60 -2.55
CA LEU A 135 8.90 4.40 -2.91
C LEU A 135 10.14 4.24 -2.00
N PRO A 136 10.23 3.21 -1.14
CA PRO A 136 11.29 3.15 -0.12
C PRO A 136 12.70 2.91 -0.66
N GLY A 137 12.80 2.36 -1.87
CA GLY A 137 14.06 2.12 -2.57
C GLY A 137 14.64 3.33 -3.32
N PHE A 138 13.97 4.50 -3.28
CA PHE A 138 14.38 5.67 -4.06
C PHE A 138 14.48 6.92 -3.17
N PRO A 139 15.68 7.49 -2.96
CA PRO A 139 15.88 8.58 -2.00
C PRO A 139 15.22 9.91 -2.39
N ASN A 140 14.77 10.06 -3.64
CA ASN A 140 14.14 11.27 -4.17
C ASN A 140 12.65 11.06 -4.52
N SER A 141 12.04 9.97 -4.05
CA SER A 141 10.62 9.71 -4.35
C SER A 141 9.74 10.75 -3.63
N PRO A 142 8.82 11.43 -4.34
CA PRO A 142 7.95 12.43 -3.71
C PRO A 142 6.96 11.80 -2.73
N ILE A 143 6.60 12.55 -1.69
CA ILE A 143 5.54 12.21 -0.75
C ILE A 143 4.18 12.41 -1.42
N LYS A 144 3.40 11.34 -1.54
CA LYS A 144 2.07 11.37 -2.20
C LYS A 144 0.91 11.47 -1.23
N SER A 145 1.12 11.03 0.01
CA SER A 145 0.10 10.99 1.04
C SER A 145 0.66 11.58 2.32
N GLN A 146 0.35 12.85 2.57
CA GLN A 146 0.42 13.41 3.91
C GLN A 146 -0.73 12.82 4.73
N GLN A 147 -0.56 11.58 5.21
CA GLN A 147 -1.31 11.15 6.37
C GLN A 147 -0.79 11.96 7.55
N VAL A 148 -1.42 13.12 7.79
CA VAL A 148 -1.19 13.86 9.03
C VAL A 148 -1.54 12.87 10.15
N PRO A 149 -0.59 12.50 11.01
CA PRO A 149 -0.89 11.57 12.08
C PRO A 149 -2.04 12.12 12.92
N PHE A 150 -3.02 11.30 13.26
CA PHE A 150 -4.19 11.76 14.02
C PHE A 150 -3.81 12.50 15.32
N TYR A 151 -2.68 12.14 15.94
CA TYR A 151 -2.18 12.83 17.14
C TYR A 151 -1.77 14.30 16.89
N LEU A 152 -1.35 14.66 15.67
CA LEU A 152 -1.10 16.06 15.29
C LEU A 152 -2.40 16.85 15.07
N SER A 153 -3.55 16.17 14.92
CA SER A 153 -4.88 16.80 14.83
C SER A 153 -5.60 16.96 16.18
N LEU A 154 -5.17 16.23 17.22
CA LEU A 154 -5.71 16.35 18.59
C LEU A 154 -5.76 17.79 19.13
N PRO A 155 -4.71 18.63 19.03
CA PRO A 155 -4.77 20.00 19.56
C PRO A 155 -5.83 20.86 18.88
N PHE A 156 -6.08 20.66 17.58
CA PHE A 156 -7.11 21.40 16.84
C PHE A 156 -8.53 20.96 17.21
N ILE A 157 -8.75 19.66 17.42
CA ILE A 157 -10.04 19.13 17.87
C ILE A 157 -10.39 19.67 19.27
N VAL A 158 -9.42 19.67 20.19
CA VAL A 158 -9.60 20.22 21.54
C VAL A 158 -9.92 21.71 21.49
N LEU A 159 -9.23 22.48 20.64
CA LEU A 159 -9.49 23.91 20.45
C LEU A 159 -10.92 24.16 19.94
N ILE A 160 -11.39 23.39 18.95
CA ILE A 160 -12.76 23.52 18.41
C ILE A 160 -13.80 23.23 19.49
N ILE A 161 -13.60 22.20 20.30
CA ILE A 161 -14.51 21.85 21.41
C ILE A 161 -14.54 22.97 22.46
N LEU A 162 -13.38 23.55 22.80
CA LEU A 162 -13.30 24.68 23.74
C LEU A 162 -14.02 25.93 23.22
N ILE A 163 -13.84 26.28 21.95
CA ILE A 163 -14.53 27.43 21.35
C ILE A 163 -16.05 27.16 21.32
N ALA A 164 -16.46 25.97 20.88
CA ALA A 164 -17.87 25.59 20.84
C ALA A 164 -18.52 25.60 22.24
N SER A 165 -17.81 25.13 23.28
CA SER A 165 -18.34 25.13 24.64
C SER A 165 -18.52 26.54 25.21
N VAL A 166 -17.62 27.48 24.89
CA VAL A 166 -17.77 28.89 25.25
C VAL A 166 -18.97 29.52 24.53
N PHE A 167 -19.15 29.25 23.24
CA PHE A 167 -20.32 29.74 22.49
C PHE A 167 -21.64 29.16 23.00
N ILE A 168 -21.67 27.87 23.32
CA ILE A 168 -22.85 27.21 23.89
C ILE A 168 -23.14 27.77 25.28
N MET A 169 -22.14 27.91 26.15
CA MET A 169 -22.32 28.54 27.47
C MET A 169 -22.81 29.98 27.32
N TYR A 170 -22.21 30.77 26.45
CA TYR A 170 -22.66 32.15 26.21
C TYR A 170 -24.12 32.18 25.76
N TYR A 171 -24.53 31.32 24.82
CA TYR A 171 -25.91 31.32 24.34
C TYR A 171 -26.92 30.76 25.34
N VAL A 172 -26.53 29.80 26.19
CA VAL A 172 -27.41 29.24 27.23
C VAL A 172 -27.55 30.18 28.43
N PHE A 173 -26.45 30.81 28.87
CA PHE A 173 -26.45 31.65 30.07
C PHE A 173 -26.73 33.14 29.80
N ASN A 174 -26.51 33.65 28.59
CA ASN A 174 -26.80 35.05 28.23
C ASN A 174 -28.19 35.24 27.59
N LYS A 175 -29.00 34.17 27.50
CA LYS A 175 -30.38 34.19 26.98
C LYS A 175 -31.44 33.87 28.04
N ILE A 176 -31.04 33.81 29.31
CA ILE A 176 -31.87 33.94 30.52
C ILE A 176 -31.70 35.37 31.01
#